data_AF-A0A0M9DZA3-F1
#
_entry.id   AF-A0A0M9DZA3-F1
#
_cell.length_a   1.000
_cell.length_b   1.000
_cell.length_c   1.000
_cell.angle_alpha   90.00
_cell.angle_beta   90.00
_cell.angle_gamma   90.00
#
_symmetry.space_group_name_H-M   'P 1'
#
loop_
_entity.id
_entity.type
_entity.pdbx_description
1 polymer ?
#
loop_
_entity_poly.entity_id
_entity_poly.type
_entity_poly.pdbx_seq_one_letter_code
_entity_poly.pdbx_strand_id
1 'polypeptide(L)'
;DETHYDRSEIKKIFHHIRRDDITPRERAIMIDEYSFGLLEKAAKEKGWEKGRKEGQKEGREEGILFVAKKMLSANQLSKQQISELTGLPIDVINLLSLE
;
A
#
# COMPACT_ATOMS: atom_id res chain seq x y z
N ASP A 1 10.09 -11.91 36.23
CA ASP A 1 9.51 -12.28 37.54
C ASP A 1 9.12 -10.99 38.25
N GLU A 2 7.85 -10.86 38.65
CA GLU A 2 7.29 -9.66 39.28
C GLU A 2 7.86 -9.41 40.69
N THR A 3 8.52 -10.42 41.27
CA THR A 3 9.13 -10.37 42.60
C THR A 3 10.34 -9.44 42.70
N HIS A 4 10.97 -9.07 41.59
CA HIS A 4 12.15 -8.20 41.55
C HIS A 4 11.85 -6.70 41.75
N TYR A 5 10.57 -6.31 41.80
CA TYR A 5 10.17 -4.92 42.01
C TYR A 5 9.82 -4.67 43.48
N ASP A 6 10.67 -3.92 44.19
CA ASP A 6 10.47 -3.67 45.63
C ASP A 6 9.52 -2.52 45.96
N ARG A 7 9.29 -1.60 45.01
CA ARG A 7 8.40 -0.44 45.23
C ARG A 7 6.96 -0.88 45.45
N SER A 8 6.37 -0.39 46.54
CA SER A 8 5.02 -0.80 46.97
C SER A 8 3.94 -0.43 45.95
N GLU A 9 4.14 0.67 45.23
CA GLU A 9 3.29 1.18 44.17
C GLU A 9 3.26 0.20 42.99
N ILE A 10 4.41 -0.37 42.63
CA ILE A 10 4.53 -1.33 41.54
C ILE A 10 3.83 -2.64 41.92
N LYS A 11 3.99 -3.11 43.17
CA LYS A 11 3.29 -4.30 43.67
C LYS A 11 1.76 -4.13 43.68
N LYS A 12 1.26 -2.92 43.99
CA LYS A 12 -0.18 -2.59 43.92
C LYS A 12 -0.70 -2.65 42.48
N ILE A 13 0.06 -2.13 41.52
CA ILE A 13 -0.29 -2.21 40.10
C ILE A 13 -0.44 -3.68 39.66
N PHE A 14 0.53 -4.54 39.97
CA PHE A 14 0.43 -5.97 39.65
C PHE A 14 -0.75 -6.68 40.34
N HIS A 15 -1.11 -6.26 41.55
CA HIS A 15 -2.31 -6.78 42.22
C HIS A 15 -3.59 -6.40 41.46
N HIS A 16 -3.73 -5.14 41.02
CA HIS A 16 -4.87 -4.70 40.22
C HIS A 16 -4.94 -5.37 38.85
N ILE A 17 -3.80 -5.54 38.17
CA ILE A 17 -3.73 -6.24 36.88
C ILE A 17 -4.23 -7.68 37.02
N ARG A 18 -3.78 -8.40 38.06
CA ARG A 18 -4.17 -9.80 38.28
C ARG A 18 -5.65 -9.99 38.62
N ARG A 19 -6.27 -8.99 39.23
CA ARG A 19 -7.68 -9.05 39.60
C ARG A 19 -8.63 -8.84 38.43
N ASP A 20 -8.15 -8.23 37.34
CA ASP A 20 -8.94 -7.89 36.15
C ASP A 20 -10.33 -7.32 36.52
N ASP A 21 -10.32 -6.21 37.28
CA ASP A 21 -11.55 -5.56 37.79
C ASP A 21 -12.34 -4.83 36.67
N ILE A 22 -12.16 -5.19 35.38
CA ILE A 22 -12.89 -4.57 34.27
C ILE A 22 -14.33 -5.10 34.21
N THR A 23 -15.29 -4.19 34.10
CA THR A 23 -16.70 -4.55 33.95
C THR A 23 -16.98 -5.15 32.56
N PRO A 24 -18.05 -5.96 32.39
CA PRO A 24 -18.45 -6.44 31.07
C PRO A 24 -18.64 -5.32 30.04
N ARG A 25 -19.12 -4.15 30.47
CA ARG A 25 -19.29 -2.98 29.61
C ARG A 25 -17.96 -2.40 29.14
N GLU A 26 -17.00 -2.22 30.06
CA GLU A 26 -15.66 -1.74 29.71
C GLU A 26 -14.93 -2.73 28.80
N ARG A 27 -15.10 -4.03 29.04
CA ARG A 27 -14.57 -5.08 28.17
C ARG A 27 -15.15 -5.01 26.76
N ALA A 28 -16.47 -4.79 26.64
CA ALA A 28 -17.12 -4.64 25.33
C ALA A 28 -16.58 -3.42 24.57
N ILE A 29 -16.46 -2.26 25.24
CA ILE A 29 -15.89 -1.04 24.65
C ILE A 29 -14.45 -1.30 24.16
N MET A 30 -13.62 -1.95 24.96
CA MET A 30 -12.24 -2.29 24.58
C MET A 30 -12.18 -3.19 23.34
N ILE A 31 -13.09 -4.17 23.23
CA ILE A 31 -13.19 -5.03 22.04
C ILE A 31 -13.59 -4.23 20.81
N ASP A 32 -14.57 -3.33 20.94
CA ASP A 32 -15.05 -2.50 19.84
C ASP A 32 -13.96 -1.53 19.37
N GLU A 33 -13.28 -0.85 20.29
CA GLU A 33 -12.15 0.05 20.00
C GLU A 33 -11.01 -0.69 19.30
N TYR A 34 -10.63 -1.86 19.81
CA TYR A 34 -9.60 -2.69 19.18
C TYR A 34 -10.02 -3.13 17.77
N SER A 35 -11.26 -3.59 17.62
CA SER A 35 -11.82 -4.01 16.33
C SER A 35 -11.84 -2.86 15.33
N PHE A 36 -12.22 -1.66 15.77
CA PHE A 36 -12.20 -0.46 14.95
C PHE A 36 -10.78 -0.10 14.51
N GLY A 37 -9.79 -0.15 15.42
CA GLY A 37 -8.39 0.09 15.09
C GLY A 37 -7.84 -0.91 14.06
N LEU A 38 -8.24 -2.19 14.16
CA LEU A 38 -7.89 -3.19 13.14
C LEU A 38 -8.52 -2.88 11.78
N LEU A 39 -9.79 -2.46 11.76
CA LEU A 39 -10.48 -2.07 10.52
C LEU A 39 -9.83 -0.85 9.86
N GLU A 40 -9.48 0.18 10.64
CA GLU A 40 -8.79 1.36 10.13
C GLU A 40 -7.43 1.00 9.54
N LYS A 41 -6.64 0.18 10.25
CA LYS A 41 -5.36 -0.31 9.75
C LYS A 41 -5.52 -1.08 8.44
N ALA A 42 -6.46 -2.01 8.37
CA ALA A 42 -6.72 -2.80 7.17
C ALA A 42 -7.21 -1.92 6.00
N ALA A 43 -8.05 -0.92 6.27
CA ALA A 43 -8.51 0.03 5.26
C ALA A 43 -7.34 0.86 4.70
N LYS A 44 -6.46 1.35 5.59
CA LYS A 44 -5.25 2.08 5.20
C LYS A 44 -4.34 1.20 4.34
N GLU A 45 -3.98 0.01 4.79
CA GLU A 45 -3.13 -0.92 4.04
C GLU A 45 -3.70 -1.25 2.65
N LYS A 46 -5.01 -1.52 2.55
CA LYS A 46 -5.69 -1.72 1.26
C LYS A 46 -5.60 -0.49 0.35
N GLY A 47 -5.79 0.71 0.91
CA GLY A 47 -5.68 1.97 0.17
C GLY A 47 -4.27 2.19 -0.38
N TRP A 48 -3.24 1.97 0.43
CA TRP A 48 -1.84 2.07 0.02
C TRP A 48 -1.50 1.06 -1.08
N GLU A 49 -1.89 -0.20 -0.90
CA GLU A 49 -1.61 -1.24 -1.89
C GLU A 49 -2.34 -1.00 -3.21
N LYS A 50 -3.59 -0.53 -3.16
CA LYS A 50 -4.34 -0.14 -4.36
C LYS A 50 -3.67 1.02 -5.09
N GLY A 51 -3.39 2.12 -4.38
CA GLY A 51 -2.74 3.29 -4.97
C GLY A 51 -1.36 2.97 -5.56
N ARG A 52 -0.57 2.12 -4.87
CA ARG A 52 0.73 1.65 -5.38
C ARG A 52 0.57 0.85 -6.68
N LYS A 53 -0.40 -0.07 -6.76
CA LYS A 53 -0.65 -0.86 -7.97
C LYS A 53 -1.13 0.01 -9.13
N GLU A 54 -2.07 0.91 -8.88
CA GLU A 54 -2.59 1.83 -9.89
C GLU A 54 -1.48 2.74 -10.42
N GLY A 55 -0.72 3.39 -9.54
CA GLY A 55 0.40 4.24 -9.95
C GLY A 55 1.52 3.50 -10.69
N GLN A 56 1.82 2.25 -10.33
CA GLN A 56 2.77 1.42 -11.09
C GLN A 56 2.26 1.08 -12.49
N LYS A 57 0.96 0.80 -12.63
CA LYS A 57 0.35 0.50 -13.92
C LYS A 57 0.37 1.75 -14.82
N GLU A 58 -0.14 2.87 -14.32
CA GLU A 58 -0.17 4.15 -15.05
C GLU A 58 1.24 4.58 -15.45
N GLY A 59 2.19 4.59 -14.51
CA GLY A 59 3.57 4.97 -14.82
C GLY A 59 4.27 4.06 -15.83
N ARG A 60 3.93 2.76 -15.86
CA ARG A 60 4.43 1.84 -16.88
C ARG A 60 3.82 2.13 -18.25
N GLU A 61 2.52 2.37 -18.32
CA GLU A 61 1.82 2.69 -19.57
C GLU A 61 2.33 4.02 -20.15
N GLU A 62 2.39 5.08 -19.33
CA GLU A 62 2.92 6.39 -19.72
C GLU A 62 4.39 6.32 -20.13
N GLY A 63 5.20 5.58 -19.36
CA GLY A 63 6.63 5.41 -19.63
C GLY A 63 6.90 4.71 -20.97
N ILE A 64 6.17 3.64 -21.27
CA ILE A 64 6.29 2.92 -22.54
C ILE A 64 5.89 3.83 -23.72
N LEU A 65 4.78 4.57 -23.59
CA LEU A 65 4.34 5.52 -24.62
C LEU A 65 5.36 6.64 -24.85
N PHE A 66 5.91 7.20 -23.78
CA PHE A 66 6.94 8.24 -23.86
C PHE A 66 8.19 7.74 -24.59
N VAL A 67 8.67 6.55 -24.24
CA VAL A 67 9.83 5.93 -24.90
C VAL A 67 9.53 5.64 -26.38
N ALA A 68 8.35 5.12 -26.71
CA ALA A 68 7.92 4.88 -28.09
C ALA A 68 7.94 6.17 -28.93
N LYS A 69 7.40 7.28 -28.38
CA LYS A 69 7.46 8.61 -29.02
C LYS A 69 8.90 9.04 -29.27
N LYS A 70 9.79 8.89 -28.28
CA LYS A 70 11.22 9.23 -28.44
C LYS A 70 11.93 8.37 -29.49
N MET A 71 11.62 7.08 -29.56
CA MET A 71 12.16 6.18 -30.59
C MET A 71 11.70 6.59 -31.99
N LEU A 72 10.43 6.96 -32.15
CA LEU A 72 9.90 7.50 -33.41
C LEU A 72 10.63 8.79 -33.81
N SER A 73 10.79 9.72 -32.87
CA SER A 73 11.50 10.99 -33.13
C SER A 73 12.97 10.79 -33.49
N ALA A 74 13.62 9.72 -33.00
CA ALA A 74 15.00 9.41 -33.36
C ALA A 74 15.16 8.97 -34.82
N ASN A 75 14.09 8.51 -35.47
CA ASN A 75 14.05 8.09 -36.88
C ASN A 75 15.13 7.06 -37.28
N GLN A 76 15.60 6.26 -36.32
CA GLN A 76 16.62 5.21 -36.49
C GLN A 76 16.02 3.80 -36.57
N LEU A 77 14.77 3.63 -36.12
CA LEU A 77 14.07 2.35 -36.04
C LEU A 77 12.79 2.40 -36.87
N SER A 78 12.44 1.28 -37.50
CA SER A 78 11.14 1.15 -38.18
C SER A 78 10.00 1.06 -37.17
N LYS A 79 8.77 1.40 -37.59
CA LYS A 79 7.60 1.30 -36.71
C LYS A 79 7.35 -0.13 -36.22
N GLN A 80 7.64 -1.13 -37.05
CA GLN A 80 7.59 -2.54 -36.68
C GLN A 80 8.61 -2.89 -35.58
N GLN A 81 9.85 -2.41 -35.68
CA GLN A 81 10.87 -2.60 -34.65
C GLN A 81 10.48 -1.93 -33.33
N ILE A 82 9.91 -0.72 -33.39
CA ILE A 82 9.46 -0.01 -32.19
C ILE A 82 8.28 -0.75 -31.54
N SER A 83 7.33 -1.25 -32.32
CA SER A 83 6.22 -2.08 -31.84
C SER A 83 6.74 -3.33 -31.10
N GLU A 84 7.73 -4.02 -31.67
CA GLU A 84 8.34 -5.20 -31.06
C GLU A 84 9.09 -4.87 -29.75
N LEU A 85 9.89 -3.80 -29.74
CA LEU A 85 10.69 -3.40 -28.56
C LEU A 85 9.84 -2.89 -27.39
N THR A 86 8.75 -2.19 -27.70
CA THR A 86 7.87 -1.58 -26.68
C THR A 86 6.72 -2.50 -26.27
N GLY A 87 6.44 -3.53 -27.06
CA GLY A 87 5.27 -4.40 -26.90
C GLY A 87 3.95 -3.70 -27.24
N LEU A 88 3.98 -2.49 -27.80
CA LEU A 88 2.79 -1.77 -28.23
C LEU A 88 2.31 -2.31 -29.60
N PRO A 89 1.00 -2.43 -29.83
CA PRO A 89 0.48 -2.77 -31.15
C PRO A 89 0.91 -1.77 -32.21
N ILE A 90 1.15 -2.25 -33.44
CA ILE A 90 1.58 -1.39 -34.55
C ILE A 90 0.60 -0.24 -34.84
N ASP A 91 -0.70 -0.47 -34.64
CA ASP A 91 -1.73 0.56 -34.80
C ASP A 91 -1.55 1.71 -33.82
N VAL A 92 -1.18 1.41 -32.57
CA VAL A 92 -0.86 2.43 -31.55
C VAL A 92 0.37 3.22 -31.97
N ILE A 93 1.43 2.54 -32.42
CA ILE A 93 2.65 3.21 -32.92
C ILE A 93 2.34 4.14 -34.11
N ASN A 94 1.45 3.73 -35.01
CA ASN A 94 1.04 4.55 -36.15
C ASN A 94 0.29 5.82 -35.69
N LEU A 95 -0.60 5.72 -34.71
CA LEU A 95 -1.31 6.87 -34.15
C LEU A 95 -0.36 7.85 -33.43
N LEU A 96 0.65 7.35 -32.73
CA LEU A 96 1.65 8.19 -32.05
C LEU A 96 2.49 9.05 -33.01
N SER A 97 2.54 8.69 -34.29
CA SER A 97 3.28 9.43 -35.33
C SER A 97 2.46 10.51 -36.03
N LEU A 98 1.18 10.67 -35.69
CA LEU A 98 0.27 11.66 -36.27
C LEU A 98 0.11 12.93 -35.41
N GLU A 99 0.71 12.96 -34.21
CA GLU A 99 0.86 14.16 -33.35
C GLU A 99 2.22 14.82 -33.58
#